data_AF-X1NLP3-F1
#
_entry.id   AF-X1NLP3-F1
#
_cell.length_a   1.000
_cell.length_b   1.000
_cell.length_c   1.000
_cell.angle_alpha   90.00
_cell.angle_beta   90.00
_cell.angle_gamma   90.00
#
_symmetry.space_group_name_H-M   'P 1'
#
loop_
_entity.id
_entity.type
_entity.pdbx_description
1 polymer ?
#
loop_
_entity_poly.entity_id
_entity_poly.type
_entity_poly.pdbx_seq_one_letter_code
_entity_poly.pdbx_strand_id
1 'polypeptide(L)'
;VLLPDEFKDIRVEITPSGLATGVFTTTYITLISKNYPTLMKDLVVAKTYVYPSRPDAAVGVPSGTKDTWLGDDVWYPPDEQKTITDTTKNTWLTYYVQIQNDGASADTITVTGTAGGSGWTISYYHAITGDITADMNNFSAGWSTGSLGSGESEEIWVEIVASNTVAGGSTKEITIWCQSNTLITQTDQVRIDVAIQQEYKSDLHVKQDTDPSYTIGLDEYYPETQGIVVGVPVSGTTTTYYVRLENDGNAPDSLVITGIPTNYLTKFDDWNWEAPDNST
;
A
#
# COMPACT_ATOMS: atom_id res chain seq x y z
N VAL A 1 32.96 -24.30 -27.07
CA VAL A 1 33.80 -23.18 -27.50
C VAL A 1 32.88 -21.98 -27.53
N LEU A 2 33.23 -20.88 -26.88
CA LEU A 2 32.50 -19.62 -27.02
C LEU A 2 33.18 -18.83 -28.13
N LEU A 3 32.42 -18.35 -29.11
CA LEU A 3 32.90 -17.41 -30.11
C LEU A 3 33.01 -16.00 -29.49
N PRO A 4 33.64 -15.02 -30.19
CA PRO A 4 33.61 -13.64 -29.74
C PRO A 4 32.17 -13.16 -29.48
N ASP A 5 31.98 -12.45 -28.38
CA ASP A 5 30.70 -11.91 -27.89
C ASP A 5 29.62 -12.95 -27.53
N GLU A 6 29.95 -14.25 -27.50
CA GLU A 6 29.08 -15.28 -26.94
C GLU A 6 29.31 -15.47 -25.44
N PHE A 7 28.23 -15.74 -24.72
CA PHE A 7 28.25 -16.09 -23.31
C PHE A 7 27.54 -17.42 -23.06
N LYS A 8 27.81 -18.01 -21.89
CA LYS A 8 27.08 -19.17 -21.38
C LYS A 8 26.95 -19.04 -19.88
N ASP A 9 25.74 -19.29 -19.39
CA ASP A 9 25.47 -19.32 -17.97
C ASP A 9 25.82 -20.69 -17.36
N ILE A 10 26.34 -20.66 -16.14
CA ILE A 10 26.59 -21.83 -15.31
C ILE A 10 25.84 -21.67 -13.99
N ARG A 11 25.14 -22.72 -13.56
CA ARG A 11 24.53 -22.79 -12.23
C ARG A 11 25.56 -23.39 -11.27
N VAL A 12 25.83 -22.69 -10.17
CA VAL A 12 26.69 -23.17 -9.08
C VAL A 12 25.82 -23.32 -7.84
N GLU A 13 25.65 -24.54 -7.37
CA GLU A 13 24.84 -24.84 -6.19
C GLU A 13 25.73 -25.27 -5.04
N ILE A 14 25.56 -24.63 -3.88
CA ILE A 14 26.34 -24.90 -2.68
C ILE A 14 25.35 -25.25 -1.58
N THR A 15 25.38 -26.50 -1.11
CA THR A 15 24.52 -26.99 -0.03
C THR A 15 25.37 -27.18 1.24
N PRO A 16 25.21 -26.35 2.27
CA PRO A 16 25.79 -26.60 3.58
C PRO A 16 25.29 -27.93 4.15
N SER A 17 26.16 -28.76 4.73
CA SER A 17 25.76 -29.99 5.43
C SER A 17 26.65 -30.21 6.65
N GLY A 18 26.03 -30.39 7.82
CA GLY A 18 26.73 -30.62 9.09
C GLY A 18 27.67 -29.49 9.52
N LEU A 19 27.52 -28.28 8.95
CA LEU A 19 28.32 -27.12 9.30
C LEU A 19 27.77 -26.44 10.55
N ALA A 20 28.67 -25.98 11.41
CA ALA A 20 28.31 -25.13 12.52
C ALA A 20 27.83 -23.76 12.03
N THR A 21 26.97 -23.16 12.83
CA THR A 21 26.53 -21.77 12.72
C THR A 21 27.68 -20.76 12.60
N GLY A 22 27.53 -19.75 11.74
CA GLY A 22 28.52 -18.69 11.52
C GLY A 22 29.67 -19.06 10.58
N VAL A 23 29.70 -20.30 10.09
CA VAL A 23 30.69 -20.76 9.11
C VAL A 23 30.34 -20.21 7.74
N PHE A 24 31.38 -19.83 6.98
CA PHE A 24 31.24 -19.52 5.56
C PHE A 24 32.15 -20.40 4.73
N THR A 25 31.74 -20.68 3.50
CA THR A 25 32.60 -21.25 2.46
C THR A 25 32.88 -20.22 1.39
N THR A 26 34.03 -20.34 0.75
CA THR A 26 34.43 -19.50 -0.39
C THR A 26 34.66 -20.39 -1.59
N THR A 27 33.83 -20.24 -2.61
CA THR A 27 33.94 -20.97 -3.88
C THR A 27 34.63 -20.07 -4.90
N TYR A 28 35.81 -20.50 -5.33
CA TYR A 28 36.59 -19.84 -6.37
C TYR A 28 36.17 -20.40 -7.73
N ILE A 29 35.70 -19.54 -8.63
CA ILE A 29 35.32 -19.92 -9.99
C ILE A 29 36.32 -19.28 -10.92
N THR A 30 37.22 -20.10 -11.48
CA THR A 30 38.27 -19.62 -12.37
C THR A 30 37.95 -19.99 -13.80
N LEU A 31 37.88 -18.99 -14.68
CA LEU A 31 37.86 -19.17 -16.12
C LEU A 31 39.32 -19.21 -16.60
N ILE A 32 39.71 -20.24 -17.35
CA ILE A 32 41.08 -20.39 -17.86
C ILE A 32 41.02 -20.63 -19.37
N SER A 33 41.77 -19.85 -20.13
CA SER A 33 41.95 -20.07 -21.57
C SER A 33 42.73 -21.35 -21.80
N LYS A 34 42.19 -22.28 -22.60
CA LYS A 34 42.91 -23.50 -23.00
C LYS A 34 44.16 -23.23 -23.83
N ASN A 35 44.17 -22.14 -24.60
CA ASN A 35 45.29 -21.78 -25.47
C ASN A 35 46.42 -21.05 -24.72
N TYR A 36 46.08 -20.36 -23.62
CA TYR A 36 47.02 -19.55 -22.83
C TYR A 36 46.78 -19.70 -21.32
N PRO A 37 46.91 -20.92 -20.75
CA PRO A 37 46.38 -21.26 -19.42
C PRO A 37 47.09 -20.56 -18.25
N THR A 38 48.29 -20.01 -18.47
CA THR A 38 49.06 -19.29 -17.45
C THR A 38 48.90 -17.77 -17.51
N LEU A 39 48.51 -17.23 -18.67
CA LEU A 39 48.44 -15.79 -18.94
C LEU A 39 47.00 -15.25 -19.01
N MET A 40 46.06 -16.08 -19.46
CA MET A 40 44.67 -15.69 -19.67
C MET A 40 43.77 -16.50 -18.73
N LYS A 41 43.56 -15.94 -17.54
CA LYS A 41 42.63 -16.44 -16.54
C LYS A 41 41.85 -15.28 -15.94
N ASP A 42 40.62 -15.57 -15.53
CA ASP A 42 39.79 -14.68 -14.74
C ASP A 42 39.24 -15.44 -13.53
N LEU A 43 38.98 -14.72 -12.44
CA LEU A 43 38.55 -15.30 -11.18
C LEU A 43 37.41 -14.48 -10.60
N VAL A 44 36.30 -15.16 -10.34
CA VAL A 44 35.24 -14.65 -9.47
C VAL A 44 35.13 -15.51 -8.22
N VAL A 45 34.61 -14.91 -7.15
CA VAL A 45 34.52 -15.54 -5.85
C VAL A 45 33.08 -15.46 -5.36
N ALA A 46 32.51 -16.62 -5.03
CA ALA A 46 31.23 -16.70 -4.34
C ALA A 46 31.49 -17.05 -2.87
N LYS A 47 30.94 -16.25 -1.94
CA LYS A 47 30.97 -16.56 -0.50
C LYS A 47 29.57 -16.94 -0.04
N THR A 48 29.45 -18.05 0.67
CA THR A 48 28.18 -18.55 1.21
C THR A 48 28.31 -18.66 2.72
N TYR A 49 27.37 -18.07 3.44
CA TYR A 49 27.33 -18.03 4.91
C TYR A 49 26.22 -18.94 5.45
N VAL A 50 26.47 -19.60 6.58
CA VAL A 50 25.43 -20.23 7.41
C VAL A 50 25.16 -19.30 8.57
N TYR A 51 24.05 -18.57 8.54
CA TYR A 51 23.69 -17.66 9.62
C TYR A 51 23.08 -18.42 10.82
N PRO A 52 23.40 -18.01 12.07
CA PRO A 52 22.75 -18.54 13.28
C PRO A 52 21.25 -18.36 13.25
N SER A 53 20.85 -17.16 12.89
CA SER A 53 19.49 -16.68 12.83
C SER A 53 19.37 -15.89 11.55
N ARG A 54 18.24 -16.06 10.89
CA ARG A 54 17.88 -15.31 9.70
C ARG A 54 16.37 -15.12 9.74
N PRO A 55 15.91 -14.03 10.38
CA PRO A 55 14.49 -13.68 10.37
C PRO A 55 14.03 -13.53 8.92
N ASP A 56 12.84 -14.03 8.66
CA ASP A 56 12.13 -13.87 7.39
C ASP A 56 10.69 -13.46 7.70
N ALA A 57 10.19 -12.46 6.99
CA ALA A 57 8.83 -11.98 7.11
C ALA A 57 8.11 -12.11 5.77
N ALA A 58 6.98 -12.79 5.77
CA ALA A 58 6.18 -12.96 4.57
C ALA A 58 4.71 -12.60 4.82
N VAL A 59 4.00 -12.12 3.81
CA VAL A 59 2.61 -11.67 3.91
C VAL A 59 1.70 -12.43 2.96
N GLY A 60 0.55 -12.87 3.46
CA GLY A 60 -0.54 -13.42 2.66
C GLY A 60 -1.45 -12.32 2.09
N VAL A 61 -2.12 -12.61 0.97
CA VAL A 61 -3.17 -11.70 0.42
C VAL A 61 -4.39 -11.63 1.35
N PRO A 62 -5.14 -10.50 1.35
CA PRO A 62 -6.26 -10.35 2.26
C PRO A 62 -7.39 -11.31 1.89
N SER A 63 -7.99 -11.95 2.89
CA SER A 63 -9.18 -12.82 2.80
C SER A 63 -9.09 -14.16 2.02
N GLY A 64 -7.92 -14.71 1.69
CA GLY A 64 -7.88 -16.03 1.03
C GLY A 64 -6.54 -16.76 0.99
N THR A 65 -6.55 -17.98 1.56
CA THR A 65 -5.54 -19.07 1.56
C THR A 65 -4.11 -18.70 1.96
N LYS A 66 -3.67 -19.28 3.10
CA LYS A 66 -2.30 -19.28 3.63
C LYS A 66 -1.27 -20.00 2.73
N ASP A 67 -1.61 -20.20 1.45
CA ASP A 67 -0.91 -21.13 0.57
C ASP A 67 0.06 -20.41 -0.38
N THR A 68 0.08 -19.08 -0.36
CA THR A 68 1.03 -18.25 -1.10
C THR A 68 1.47 -17.07 -0.24
N TRP A 69 2.67 -17.18 0.34
CA TRP A 69 3.32 -16.14 1.12
C TRP A 69 4.20 -15.28 0.21
N LEU A 70 3.93 -13.98 0.18
CA LEU A 70 4.75 -13.03 -0.54
C LEU A 70 5.89 -12.58 0.39
N GLY A 71 7.13 -12.80 -0.03
CA GLY A 71 8.34 -12.50 0.76
C GLY A 71 9.05 -13.75 1.31
N ASP A 72 8.41 -14.92 1.24
CA ASP A 72 8.97 -16.21 1.68
C ASP A 72 10.29 -16.52 0.98
N ASP A 73 11.33 -16.86 1.75
CA ASP A 73 12.70 -17.10 1.30
C ASP A 73 13.33 -15.89 0.54
N VAL A 74 12.78 -14.68 0.71
CA VAL A 74 13.27 -13.45 0.06
C VAL A 74 13.84 -12.50 1.10
N TRP A 75 15.12 -12.63 1.38
CA TRP A 75 15.79 -11.74 2.34
C TRP A 75 16.39 -10.51 1.64
N TYR A 76 15.75 -9.34 1.78
CA TYR A 76 16.23 -8.03 1.27
C TYR A 76 16.51 -7.93 -0.27
N PRO A 77 16.07 -6.86 -0.98
CA PRO A 77 15.49 -5.63 -0.48
C PRO A 77 13.96 -5.64 -0.43
N PRO A 78 13.38 -4.78 0.41
CA PRO A 78 11.95 -4.82 0.72
C PRO A 78 11.04 -4.38 -0.43
N ASP A 79 11.57 -3.77 -1.51
CA ASP A 79 10.79 -3.20 -2.62
C ASP A 79 10.04 -4.26 -3.41
N GLU A 80 10.45 -5.52 -3.30
CA GLU A 80 9.83 -6.67 -3.94
C GLU A 80 8.85 -7.42 -3.01
N GLN A 81 8.84 -7.09 -1.71
CA GLN A 81 8.01 -7.74 -0.70
C GLN A 81 6.77 -6.91 -0.32
N LYS A 82 5.91 -6.62 -1.31
CA LYS A 82 4.74 -5.77 -1.15
C LYS A 82 3.46 -6.36 -1.74
N THR A 83 2.37 -6.28 -0.98
CA THR A 83 0.99 -6.47 -1.47
C THR A 83 0.27 -5.13 -1.60
N ILE A 84 -0.68 -5.04 -2.52
CA ILE A 84 -1.53 -3.85 -2.72
C ILE A 84 -3.00 -4.27 -2.77
N THR A 85 -3.87 -3.55 -2.07
CA THR A 85 -5.33 -3.79 -2.12
C THR A 85 -6.10 -2.48 -2.03
N ASP A 86 -7.11 -2.36 -2.89
CA ASP A 86 -8.10 -1.29 -2.82
C ASP A 86 -9.20 -1.65 -1.82
N THR A 87 -9.66 -0.67 -1.05
CA THR A 87 -10.78 -0.82 -0.12
C THR A 87 -11.66 0.42 -0.08
N THR A 88 -12.78 0.31 0.61
CA THR A 88 -13.66 1.43 0.95
C THR A 88 -13.51 1.80 2.42
N LYS A 89 -13.98 3.00 2.79
CA LYS A 89 -13.91 3.48 4.18
C LYS A 89 -14.75 2.60 5.11
N ASN A 90 -14.29 2.43 6.35
CA ASN A 90 -14.88 1.59 7.41
C ASN A 90 -14.98 0.09 7.07
N THR A 91 -14.30 -0.37 6.03
CA THR A 91 -14.17 -1.79 5.71
C THR A 91 -12.86 -2.31 6.30
N TRP A 92 -12.97 -3.33 7.15
CA TRP A 92 -11.81 -4.00 7.72
C TRP A 92 -11.13 -4.89 6.67
N LEU A 93 -9.82 -4.73 6.53
CA LEU A 93 -8.95 -5.67 5.83
C LEU A 93 -8.14 -6.45 6.87
N THR A 94 -8.03 -7.77 6.69
CA THR A 94 -7.20 -8.63 7.54
C THR A 94 -6.13 -9.29 6.67
N TYR A 95 -4.88 -9.09 7.04
CA TYR A 95 -3.71 -9.74 6.46
C TYR A 95 -3.11 -10.71 7.46
N TYR A 96 -2.51 -11.77 6.96
CA TYR A 96 -1.69 -12.70 7.74
C TYR A 96 -0.22 -12.42 7.42
N VAL A 97 0.61 -12.34 8.45
CA VAL A 97 2.07 -12.20 8.31
C VAL A 97 2.71 -13.36 9.04
N GLN A 98 3.57 -14.10 8.34
CA GLN A 98 4.40 -15.16 8.88
C GLN A 98 5.77 -14.58 9.22
N ILE A 99 6.27 -14.93 10.40
CA ILE A 99 7.61 -14.61 10.86
C ILE A 99 8.34 -15.93 11.09
N GLN A 100 9.36 -16.21 10.28
CA GLN A 100 10.10 -17.46 10.30
C GLN A 100 11.56 -17.22 10.71
N ASN A 101 12.18 -18.26 11.28
CA ASN A 101 13.62 -18.31 11.49
C ASN A 101 14.27 -19.27 10.48
N ASP A 102 14.82 -18.73 9.40
CA ASP A 102 15.57 -19.51 8.38
C ASP A 102 17.03 -19.73 8.77
N GLY A 103 17.41 -19.28 9.96
CA GLY A 103 18.72 -19.54 10.53
C GLY A 103 18.91 -21.00 10.93
N ALA A 104 20.17 -21.39 11.11
CA ALA A 104 20.53 -22.76 11.49
C ALA A 104 20.36 -23.06 12.99
N SER A 105 20.02 -22.08 13.82
CA SER A 105 19.91 -22.19 15.27
C SER A 105 18.63 -21.53 15.77
N ALA A 106 18.14 -21.98 16.93
CA ALA A 106 16.98 -21.36 17.54
C ALA A 106 17.26 -19.89 17.88
N ASP A 107 16.28 -19.03 17.69
CA ASP A 107 16.36 -17.61 18.00
C ASP A 107 15.02 -17.07 18.49
N THR A 108 15.06 -15.94 19.17
CA THR A 108 13.88 -15.13 19.43
C THR A 108 13.88 -13.95 18.46
N ILE A 109 12.77 -13.73 17.78
CA ILE A 109 12.63 -12.63 16.83
C ILE A 109 11.79 -11.53 17.46
N THR A 110 12.31 -10.30 17.40
CA THR A 110 11.57 -9.09 17.78
C THR A 110 10.89 -8.51 16.55
N VAL A 111 9.60 -8.22 16.64
CA VAL A 111 8.76 -7.74 15.54
C VAL A 111 8.15 -6.39 15.90
N THR A 112 8.16 -5.46 14.96
CA THR A 112 7.56 -4.13 15.09
C THR A 112 6.73 -3.82 13.86
N GLY A 113 5.77 -2.90 13.98
CA GLY A 113 4.83 -2.59 12.92
C GLY A 113 4.53 -1.10 12.84
N THR A 114 4.08 -0.68 11.66
CA THR A 114 3.62 0.69 11.43
C THR A 114 2.37 0.97 12.27
N ALA A 115 2.43 2.04 13.06
CA ALA A 115 1.27 2.47 13.85
C ALA A 115 0.16 3.07 12.96
N GLY A 116 -1.07 2.99 13.48
CA GLY A 116 -2.19 3.78 12.97
C GLY A 116 -1.93 5.29 13.03
N GLY A 117 -2.89 6.08 12.55
CA GLY A 117 -2.84 7.54 12.51
C GLY A 117 -3.39 8.11 11.21
N SER A 118 -3.65 9.41 11.19
CA SER A 118 -4.19 10.13 10.02
C SER A 118 -5.48 9.52 9.46
N GLY A 119 -6.36 9.05 10.34
CA GLY A 119 -7.62 8.40 9.98
C GLY A 119 -7.51 6.90 9.70
N TRP A 120 -6.33 6.29 9.76
CA TRP A 120 -6.15 4.85 9.66
C TRP A 120 -6.01 4.21 11.04
N THR A 121 -6.74 3.14 11.28
CA THR A 121 -6.54 2.24 12.43
C THR A 121 -5.81 1.00 11.93
N ILE A 122 -4.74 0.64 12.63
CA ILE A 122 -3.96 -0.57 12.37
C ILE A 122 -3.81 -1.29 13.71
N SER A 123 -4.26 -2.54 13.75
CA SER A 123 -4.20 -3.41 14.91
C SER A 123 -3.45 -4.70 14.57
N TYR A 124 -2.73 -5.24 15.55
CA TYR A 124 -1.92 -6.44 15.39
C TYR A 124 -2.35 -7.50 16.41
N TYR A 125 -2.52 -8.74 15.97
CA TYR A 125 -2.93 -9.83 16.83
C TYR A 125 -2.03 -11.06 16.66
N HIS A 126 -1.67 -11.70 17.76
CA HIS A 126 -1.12 -13.05 17.81
C HIS A 126 -2.25 -14.01 18.20
N ALA A 127 -2.66 -14.88 17.27
CA ALA A 127 -3.89 -15.66 17.35
C ALA A 127 -5.18 -14.79 17.46
N ILE A 128 -6.36 -15.43 17.53
CA ILE A 128 -7.67 -14.76 17.45
C ILE A 128 -7.88 -13.68 18.54
N THR A 129 -7.23 -13.81 19.69
CA THR A 129 -7.52 -12.96 20.87
C THR A 129 -6.31 -12.27 21.48
N GLY A 130 -5.10 -12.49 20.98
CA GLY A 130 -3.89 -11.89 21.54
C GLY A 130 -3.59 -10.54 20.90
N ASP A 131 -4.21 -9.46 21.37
CA ASP A 131 -3.85 -8.11 20.91
C ASP A 131 -2.41 -7.77 21.32
N ILE A 132 -1.55 -7.55 20.33
CA ILE A 132 -0.13 -7.21 20.48
C ILE A 132 0.17 -5.82 19.92
N THR A 133 -0.86 -5.02 19.63
CA THR A 133 -0.74 -3.72 18.95
C THR A 133 0.18 -2.75 19.68
N ALA A 134 0.12 -2.71 21.01
CA ALA A 134 0.98 -1.83 21.82
C ALA A 134 2.46 -2.23 21.74
N ASP A 135 2.74 -3.54 21.74
CA ASP A 135 4.10 -4.07 21.63
C ASP A 135 4.67 -3.82 20.23
N MET A 136 3.88 -4.10 19.19
CA MET A 136 4.24 -3.88 17.79
C MET A 136 4.55 -2.41 17.49
N ASN A 137 3.81 -1.46 18.10
CA ASN A 137 4.05 -0.02 17.93
C ASN A 137 5.26 0.50 18.73
N ASN A 138 5.85 -0.33 19.60
CA ASN A 138 7.03 0.04 20.38
C ASN A 138 8.31 -0.37 19.65
N PHE A 139 8.82 0.49 18.78
CA PHE A 139 10.06 0.26 18.01
C PHE A 139 11.31 -0.05 18.85
N SER A 140 11.30 0.24 20.16
CA SER A 140 12.44 -0.04 21.04
C SER A 140 12.40 -1.43 21.69
N ALA A 141 11.22 -2.06 21.77
CA ALA A 141 11.04 -3.35 22.43
C ALA A 141 10.41 -4.41 21.51
N GLY A 142 9.41 -4.01 20.72
CA GLY A 142 8.65 -4.87 19.83
C GLY A 142 7.84 -5.95 20.53
N TRP A 143 7.09 -6.69 19.74
CA TRP A 143 6.53 -7.98 20.13
C TRP A 143 7.58 -9.08 19.93
N SER A 144 7.55 -10.13 20.75
CA SER A 144 8.51 -11.23 20.69
C SER A 144 7.82 -12.52 20.26
N THR A 145 8.39 -13.22 19.28
CA THR A 145 7.89 -14.54 18.82
C THR A 145 8.05 -15.64 19.87
N GLY A 146 8.81 -15.40 20.94
CA GLY A 146 9.40 -16.49 21.72
C GLY A 146 10.48 -17.22 20.91
N SER A 147 10.94 -18.37 21.40
CA SER A 147 12.00 -19.15 20.75
C SER A 147 11.45 -19.90 19.54
N LEU A 148 11.98 -19.58 18.36
CA LEU A 148 11.74 -20.29 17.10
C LEU A 148 12.97 -21.11 16.72
N GLY A 149 12.80 -22.42 16.58
CA GLY A 149 13.79 -23.31 15.98
C GLY A 149 14.04 -22.99 14.49
N SER A 150 15.02 -23.67 13.91
CA SER A 150 15.32 -23.55 12.48
C SER A 150 14.11 -24.03 11.65
N GLY A 151 13.63 -23.16 10.76
CA GLY A 151 12.46 -23.37 9.92
C GLY A 151 11.11 -23.24 10.64
N GLU A 152 11.09 -22.96 11.96
CA GLU A 152 9.85 -22.70 12.68
C GLU A 152 9.38 -21.26 12.48
N SER A 153 8.06 -21.06 12.55
CA SER A 153 7.43 -19.75 12.29
C SER A 153 6.29 -19.45 13.25
N GLU A 154 6.05 -18.16 13.49
CA GLU A 154 4.83 -17.63 14.12
C GLU A 154 3.99 -16.84 13.09
N GLU A 155 2.68 -16.73 13.35
CA GLU A 155 1.76 -15.94 12.52
C GLU A 155 1.15 -14.80 13.33
N ILE A 156 1.14 -13.59 12.75
CA ILE A 156 0.40 -12.44 13.26
C ILE A 156 -0.65 -11.97 12.27
N TRP A 157 -1.73 -11.38 12.78
CA TRP A 157 -2.83 -10.84 11.99
C TRP A 157 -2.74 -9.32 12.02
N VAL A 158 -2.85 -8.69 10.86
CA VAL A 158 -2.83 -7.23 10.72
C VAL A 158 -4.22 -6.80 10.26
N GLU A 159 -4.94 -6.10 11.13
CA GLU A 159 -6.25 -5.55 10.82
C GLU A 159 -6.15 -4.06 10.52
N ILE A 160 -6.70 -3.65 9.39
CA ILE A 160 -6.56 -2.28 8.86
C ILE A 160 -7.94 -1.75 8.51
N VAL A 161 -8.24 -0.53 8.95
CA VAL A 161 -9.45 0.20 8.54
C VAL A 161 -9.17 1.69 8.39
N ALA A 162 -9.67 2.28 7.31
CA ALA A 162 -9.69 3.74 7.14
C ALA A 162 -11.01 4.32 7.65
N SER A 163 -10.94 5.43 8.37
CA SER A 163 -12.10 6.18 8.81
C SER A 163 -12.71 7.01 7.69
N ASN A 164 -13.88 7.61 7.96
CA ASN A 164 -14.54 8.53 7.03
C ASN A 164 -13.73 9.79 6.69
N THR A 165 -12.73 10.15 7.50
CA THR A 165 -11.92 11.36 7.28
C THR A 165 -10.82 11.18 6.25
N VAL A 166 -10.50 9.94 5.87
CA VAL A 166 -9.49 9.65 4.83
C VAL A 166 -10.08 9.98 3.46
N ALA A 167 -9.38 10.76 2.64
CA ALA A 167 -9.84 11.09 1.29
C ALA A 167 -9.71 9.89 0.33
N GLY A 168 -10.60 9.79 -0.66
CA GLY A 168 -10.47 8.84 -1.75
C GLY A 168 -9.17 9.02 -2.52
N GLY A 169 -8.59 7.91 -2.97
CA GLY A 169 -7.27 7.87 -3.59
C GLY A 169 -6.09 7.93 -2.59
N SER A 170 -6.34 8.15 -1.30
CA SER A 170 -5.28 8.09 -0.29
C SER A 170 -4.75 6.67 -0.14
N THR A 171 -3.43 6.54 0.03
CA THR A 171 -2.76 5.27 0.30
C THR A 171 -2.18 5.24 1.71
N LYS A 172 -2.02 4.05 2.26
CA LYS A 172 -1.31 3.78 3.50
C LYS A 172 -0.38 2.59 3.26
N GLU A 173 0.92 2.82 3.46
CA GLU A 173 1.92 1.77 3.56
C GLU A 173 2.01 1.33 5.03
N ILE A 174 1.98 0.02 5.25
CA ILE A 174 2.16 -0.64 6.53
C ILE A 174 3.38 -1.55 6.36
N THR A 175 4.46 -1.22 7.05
CA THR A 175 5.65 -2.08 7.11
C THR A 175 5.67 -2.85 8.43
N ILE A 176 6.02 -4.13 8.34
CA ILE A 176 6.31 -5.01 9.47
C ILE A 176 7.80 -5.33 9.40
N TRP A 177 8.54 -5.04 10.47
CA TRP A 177 9.97 -5.34 10.59
C TRP A 177 10.17 -6.48 11.57
N CYS A 178 11.09 -7.39 11.25
CA CYS A 178 11.56 -8.42 12.15
C CYS A 178 13.09 -8.34 12.32
N GLN A 179 13.56 -8.61 13.54
CA GLN A 179 14.97 -8.56 13.90
C GLN A 179 15.33 -9.76 14.77
N SER A 180 16.48 -10.37 14.48
CA SER A 180 17.06 -11.43 15.30
C SER A 180 17.54 -10.87 16.63
N ASN A 181 17.23 -11.52 17.74
CA ASN A 181 17.81 -11.16 19.04
C ASN A 181 19.19 -11.78 19.27
N THR A 182 19.51 -12.90 18.60
CA THR A 182 20.84 -13.52 18.65
C THR A 182 21.85 -12.76 17.79
N LEU A 183 21.45 -12.25 16.62
CA LEU A 183 22.29 -11.54 15.68
C LEU A 183 21.54 -10.31 15.13
N ILE A 184 21.52 -9.24 15.92
CA ILE A 184 20.74 -8.00 15.68
C ILE A 184 20.99 -7.29 14.33
N THR A 185 22.05 -7.65 13.61
CA THR A 185 22.31 -7.15 12.25
C THR A 185 21.52 -7.90 11.17
N GLN A 186 20.88 -9.02 11.52
CA GLN A 186 19.94 -9.73 10.67
C GLN A 186 18.54 -9.22 10.95
N THR A 187 17.97 -8.59 9.93
CA THR A 187 16.64 -8.01 9.92
C THR A 187 15.98 -8.34 8.60
N ASP A 188 14.68 -8.43 8.61
CA ASP A 188 13.88 -8.50 7.40
C ASP A 188 12.59 -7.67 7.57
N GLN A 189 11.88 -7.41 6.48
CA GLN A 189 10.62 -6.67 6.52
C GLN A 189 9.71 -7.00 5.33
N VAL A 190 8.41 -6.90 5.58
CA VAL A 190 7.37 -7.04 4.56
C VAL A 190 6.43 -5.84 4.58
N ARG A 191 5.81 -5.52 3.43
CA ARG A 191 4.93 -4.36 3.26
C ARG A 191 3.53 -4.71 2.76
N ILE A 192 2.58 -3.96 3.29
CA ILE A 192 1.17 -3.97 2.89
C ILE A 192 0.79 -2.54 2.49
N ASP A 193 0.31 -2.38 1.27
CA ASP A 193 -0.27 -1.13 0.78
C ASP A 193 -1.78 -1.25 0.69
N VAL A 194 -2.46 -0.28 1.28
CA VAL A 194 -3.91 -0.14 1.19
C VAL A 194 -4.25 1.20 0.57
N ALA A 195 -5.12 1.18 -0.43
CA ALA A 195 -5.61 2.38 -1.10
C ALA A 195 -7.13 2.52 -0.92
N ILE A 196 -7.61 3.75 -0.71
CA ILE A 196 -9.05 4.02 -0.69
C ILE A 196 -9.53 4.26 -2.11
N GLN A 197 -10.53 3.50 -2.54
CA GLN A 197 -11.17 3.69 -3.83
C GLN A 197 -11.64 5.13 -3.99
N GLN A 198 -11.26 5.73 -5.11
CA GLN A 198 -11.64 7.10 -5.43
C GLN A 198 -13.01 7.11 -6.10
N GLU A 199 -13.95 7.84 -5.53
CA GLU A 199 -15.30 8.03 -6.05
C GLU A 199 -15.53 9.51 -6.30
N TYR A 200 -15.82 9.86 -7.55
CA TYR A 200 -16.33 11.18 -7.93
C TYR A 200 -17.85 11.10 -8.04
N LYS A 201 -18.55 12.00 -7.36
CA LYS A 201 -20.01 12.11 -7.42
C LYS A 201 -20.38 13.59 -7.45
N SER A 202 -20.19 14.20 -8.61
CA SER A 202 -20.68 15.55 -8.85
C SER A 202 -22.21 15.53 -8.86
N ASP A 203 -22.82 16.45 -8.13
CA ASP A 203 -24.26 16.63 -8.08
C ASP A 203 -24.64 18.09 -8.36
N LEU A 204 -25.79 18.26 -9.04
CA LEU A 204 -26.35 19.54 -9.42
C LEU A 204 -27.79 19.63 -8.91
N HIS A 205 -28.05 20.66 -8.11
CA HIS A 205 -29.40 20.96 -7.64
C HIS A 205 -29.87 22.29 -8.19
N VAL A 206 -31.17 22.40 -8.45
CA VAL A 206 -31.80 23.65 -8.90
C VAL A 206 -33.05 23.95 -8.09
N LYS A 207 -33.25 25.23 -7.78
CA LYS A 207 -34.50 25.74 -7.18
C LYS A 207 -34.85 27.12 -7.71
N GLN A 208 -36.11 27.52 -7.63
CA GLN A 208 -36.51 28.91 -7.84
C GLN A 208 -36.22 29.76 -6.61
N ASP A 209 -36.21 31.08 -6.79
CA ASP A 209 -36.14 32.03 -5.68
C ASP A 209 -37.32 31.92 -4.72
N THR A 210 -38.50 31.54 -5.22
CA THR A 210 -39.68 31.30 -4.40
C THR A 210 -39.63 29.98 -3.63
N ASP A 211 -38.71 29.06 -3.97
CA ASP A 211 -38.63 27.76 -3.33
C ASP A 211 -37.78 27.83 -2.05
N PRO A 212 -38.29 27.30 -0.92
CA PRO A 212 -37.60 27.38 0.36
C PRO A 212 -36.36 26.46 0.45
N SER A 213 -36.27 25.44 -0.40
CA SER A 213 -35.17 24.47 -0.43
C SER A 213 -34.95 23.90 -1.84
N TYR A 214 -33.80 23.27 -2.04
CA TYR A 214 -33.56 22.43 -3.22
C TYR A 214 -34.39 21.15 -3.09
N THR A 215 -35.12 20.80 -4.15
CA THR A 215 -35.97 19.60 -4.21
C THR A 215 -35.76 18.80 -5.49
N ILE A 216 -35.01 19.34 -6.45
CA ILE A 216 -34.71 18.73 -7.74
C ILE A 216 -33.22 18.45 -7.81
N GLY A 217 -32.88 17.22 -8.20
CA GLY A 217 -31.53 16.74 -8.45
C GLY A 217 -30.80 16.15 -7.24
N LEU A 218 -31.40 16.17 -6.04
CA LEU A 218 -30.78 15.65 -4.81
C LEU A 218 -30.40 14.17 -4.92
N ASP A 219 -29.14 13.85 -4.59
CA ASP A 219 -28.58 12.48 -4.54
C ASP A 219 -28.75 11.70 -5.86
N GLU A 220 -28.90 12.43 -6.99
CA GLU A 220 -29.23 11.85 -8.29
C GLU A 220 -28.01 11.96 -9.21
N TYR A 221 -27.17 10.93 -9.17
CA TYR A 221 -25.89 10.91 -9.86
C TYR A 221 -25.98 10.33 -11.27
N TYR A 222 -25.30 10.97 -12.24
CA TYR A 222 -25.24 10.57 -13.65
C TYR A 222 -26.60 10.43 -14.37
N PRO A 223 -27.59 11.32 -14.17
CA PRO A 223 -28.87 11.20 -14.86
C PRO A 223 -28.74 11.56 -16.36
N GLU A 224 -29.34 10.77 -17.25
CA GLU A 224 -29.48 11.15 -18.67
C GLU A 224 -30.45 12.33 -18.85
N THR A 225 -31.40 12.48 -17.92
CA THR A 225 -32.31 13.61 -17.79
C THR A 225 -32.64 13.84 -16.32
N GLN A 226 -32.41 15.04 -15.81
CA GLN A 226 -32.77 15.44 -14.45
C GLN A 226 -34.06 16.26 -14.45
N GLY A 227 -34.71 16.40 -13.29
CA GLY A 227 -35.98 17.12 -13.15
C GLY A 227 -35.94 18.58 -13.66
N ILE A 228 -37.08 19.09 -14.10
CA ILE A 228 -37.21 20.44 -14.66
C ILE A 228 -37.85 21.37 -13.64
N VAL A 229 -37.23 22.52 -13.39
CA VAL A 229 -37.83 23.61 -12.62
C VAL A 229 -38.44 24.63 -13.59
N VAL A 230 -39.77 24.75 -13.60
CA VAL A 230 -40.50 25.60 -14.56
C VAL A 230 -40.92 26.92 -13.92
N GLY A 231 -40.36 28.03 -14.40
CA GLY A 231 -40.79 29.38 -14.02
C GLY A 231 -41.76 29.95 -15.05
N VAL A 232 -42.80 30.66 -14.62
CA VAL A 232 -43.76 31.33 -15.50
C VAL A 232 -43.70 32.85 -15.26
N PRO A 233 -42.66 33.54 -15.73
CA PRO A 233 -42.55 34.99 -15.56
C PRO A 233 -43.61 35.74 -16.35
N VAL A 234 -44.00 36.90 -15.81
CA VAL A 234 -44.71 37.92 -16.59
C VAL A 234 -43.70 38.61 -17.51
N SER A 235 -44.12 39.00 -18.72
CA SER A 235 -43.25 39.72 -19.68
C SER A 235 -42.58 40.93 -19.02
N GLY A 236 -41.24 41.01 -19.15
CA GLY A 236 -40.42 42.08 -18.57
C GLY A 236 -39.99 41.86 -17.12
N THR A 237 -40.36 40.74 -16.50
CA THR A 237 -39.87 40.33 -15.16
C THR A 237 -38.73 39.33 -15.27
N THR A 238 -37.86 39.32 -14.26
CA THR A 238 -36.76 38.35 -14.15
C THR A 238 -37.22 37.18 -13.28
N THR A 239 -37.01 35.95 -13.75
CA THR A 239 -37.09 34.75 -12.90
C THR A 239 -35.68 34.38 -12.47
N THR A 240 -35.48 34.26 -11.15
CA THR A 240 -34.19 33.87 -10.57
C THR A 240 -34.24 32.41 -10.16
N TYR A 241 -33.18 31.68 -10.54
CA TYR A 241 -32.93 30.31 -10.12
C TYR A 241 -31.61 30.28 -9.35
N TYR A 242 -31.54 29.39 -8.36
CA TYR A 242 -30.29 29.06 -7.70
C TYR A 242 -29.89 27.66 -8.13
N VAL A 243 -28.62 27.53 -8.52
CA VAL A 243 -27.98 26.26 -8.84
C VAL A 243 -26.93 25.99 -7.78
N ARG A 244 -26.97 24.81 -7.17
CA ARG A 244 -25.92 24.32 -6.29
C ARG A 244 -25.09 23.29 -7.04
N LEU A 245 -23.78 23.44 -6.94
CA LEU A 245 -22.82 22.40 -7.30
C LEU A 245 -22.40 21.73 -5.99
N GLU A 246 -22.52 20.42 -5.93
CA GLU A 246 -22.11 19.63 -4.78
C GLU A 246 -21.16 18.52 -5.25
N ASN A 247 -20.13 18.24 -4.45
CA ASN A 247 -19.26 17.09 -4.67
C ASN A 247 -19.53 16.11 -3.54
N ASP A 248 -20.43 15.16 -3.80
CA ASP A 248 -20.75 14.04 -2.90
C ASP A 248 -19.72 12.90 -3.01
N GLY A 249 -18.70 13.11 -3.85
CA GLY A 249 -17.58 12.21 -4.00
C GLY A 249 -16.74 12.15 -2.73
N ASN A 250 -15.87 11.16 -2.67
CA ASN A 250 -14.99 10.97 -1.53
C ASN A 250 -13.61 11.62 -1.72
N ALA A 251 -13.38 12.29 -2.85
CA ALA A 251 -12.13 12.96 -3.20
C ALA A 251 -12.37 14.41 -3.71
N PRO A 252 -11.37 15.30 -3.60
CA PRO A 252 -11.44 16.62 -4.22
C PRO A 252 -11.70 16.51 -5.72
N ASP A 253 -12.58 17.38 -6.23
CA ASP A 253 -12.97 17.41 -7.64
C ASP A 253 -12.93 18.85 -8.17
N SER A 254 -12.65 19.00 -9.46
CA SER A 254 -12.70 20.27 -10.18
C SER A 254 -13.89 20.28 -11.12
N LEU A 255 -14.99 20.88 -10.66
CA LEU A 255 -16.25 20.90 -11.40
C LEU A 255 -16.27 22.05 -12.42
N VAL A 256 -16.80 21.76 -13.60
CA VAL A 256 -17.03 22.75 -14.66
C VAL A 256 -18.52 22.85 -14.93
N ILE A 257 -19.05 24.07 -14.86
CA ILE A 257 -20.44 24.38 -15.26
C ILE A 257 -20.44 25.09 -16.62
N THR A 258 -21.31 24.64 -17.51
CA THR A 258 -21.56 25.28 -18.81
C THR A 258 -23.05 25.53 -18.99
N GLY A 259 -23.40 26.66 -19.59
CA GLY A 259 -24.78 26.99 -19.93
C GLY A 259 -24.89 27.45 -21.39
N ILE A 260 -26.02 27.16 -22.03
CA ILE A 260 -26.32 27.67 -23.36
C ILE A 260 -27.18 28.93 -23.19
N PRO A 261 -26.71 30.13 -23.60
CA PRO A 261 -27.55 31.30 -23.60
C PRO A 261 -28.74 31.09 -24.54
N THR A 262 -29.92 31.46 -24.08
CA THR A 262 -31.14 31.37 -24.87
C THR A 262 -31.43 32.70 -25.58
N ASN A 263 -32.55 32.77 -26.29
CA ASN A 263 -33.10 34.02 -26.80
C ASN A 263 -33.60 34.98 -25.70
N TYR A 264 -33.51 34.59 -24.43
CA TYR A 264 -33.72 35.46 -23.27
C TYR A 264 -32.39 36.04 -22.77
N LEU A 265 -32.44 37.20 -22.11
CA LEU A 265 -31.28 37.75 -21.43
C LEU A 265 -30.92 36.84 -20.24
N THR A 266 -29.93 35.97 -20.41
CA THR A 266 -29.40 35.10 -19.36
C THR A 266 -28.14 35.71 -18.75
N LYS A 267 -28.07 35.74 -17.42
CA LYS A 267 -26.88 36.12 -16.66
C LYS A 267 -26.53 34.98 -15.70
N PHE A 268 -25.24 34.71 -15.56
CA PHE A 268 -24.70 33.77 -14.58
C PHE A 268 -23.83 34.59 -13.62
N ASP A 269 -24.25 34.65 -12.36
CA ASP A 269 -23.55 35.39 -11.31
C ASP A 269 -23.03 34.37 -10.27
N ASP A 270 -21.74 34.42 -9.94
CA ASP A 270 -21.17 33.67 -8.82
C ASP A 270 -21.21 34.55 -7.57
N TRP A 271 -22.01 34.16 -6.57
CA TRP A 271 -22.18 34.92 -5.34
C TRP A 271 -20.96 34.78 -4.39
N ASN A 272 -20.04 33.85 -4.65
CA ASN A 272 -18.87 33.54 -3.78
C ASN A 272 -17.50 33.66 -4.47
N TRP A 273 -17.41 34.19 -5.69
CA TRP A 273 -16.12 34.43 -6.34
C TRP A 273 -15.47 35.72 -5.80
N GLU A 274 -14.60 35.61 -4.79
CA GLU A 274 -13.59 36.65 -4.56
C GLU A 274 -12.58 36.56 -5.71
N ALA A 275 -12.70 37.48 -6.67
CA ALA A 275 -11.68 37.64 -7.70
C ALA A 275 -10.32 37.93 -7.03
N PRO A 276 -9.19 37.38 -7.53
CA PRO A 276 -7.89 37.86 -7.11
C PRO A 276 -7.82 39.36 -7.38
N ASP A 277 -7.52 40.13 -6.34
CA ASP A 277 -7.24 41.55 -6.44
C ASP A 277 -6.07 41.78 -7.40
N ASN A 278 -6.39 42.13 -8.64
CA ASN A 278 -5.44 42.71 -9.57
C ASN A 278 -5.56 44.24 -9.49
N SER A 279 -5.14 44.83 -8.37
CA SER A 279 -4.81 46.24 -8.29
C SER A 279 -3.29 46.46 -8.31
N THR A 280 -2.87 47.01 -9.46
CA THR A 280 -1.57 47.58 -9.89
C THR A 280 -0.38 46.64 -10.09
#